data_AF-A0A3C2BSF0-F1
#
_entry.id   AF-A0A3C2BSF0-F1
#
_cell.length_a   1.000
_cell.length_b   1.000
_cell.length_c   1.000
_cell.angle_alpha   90.00
_cell.angle_beta   90.00
_cell.angle_gamma   90.00
#
_symmetry.space_group_name_H-M   'P 1'
#
loop_
_entity.id
_entity.type
_entity.pdbx_description
1 polymer ?
#
loop_
_entity_poly.entity_id
_entity_poly.type
_entity_poly.pdbx_seq_one_letter_code
_entity_poly.pdbx_strand_id
1 'polypeptide(L)'
;WWHPHPFSLSAEPLAPGSKGEPALRITVRNLGRGSAQLARLRPGTKVAVEGPYGLFSTAARTREKVVMIGAGIGITPLRALLETTPFAPGDATVLLRGHSKQELYLGTEILELCQKRGARLFHLTGARAPWDDHNWLPDDAVRNGYSIASYAPDIADSDVYICGPATWAGNVISDALMAGADAEQIHHERFDW
;
A
#
# COMPACT_ATOMS: atom_id res chain seq x y z
N TRP A 1 -20.65 16.04 -12.51
CA TRP A 1 -20.11 15.57 -13.80
C TRP A 1 -18.92 16.40 -14.30
N TRP A 2 -18.27 17.23 -13.46
CA TRP A 2 -17.18 18.13 -13.91
C TRP A 2 -15.88 18.05 -13.10
N HIS A 3 -15.75 17.14 -12.13
CA HIS A 3 -14.49 16.94 -11.39
C HIS A 3 -14.13 15.46 -11.41
N PRO A 4 -13.07 15.06 -12.14
CA PRO A 4 -12.50 13.71 -12.02
C PRO A 4 -11.81 13.58 -10.66
N HIS A 5 -11.95 12.42 -10.04
CA HIS A 5 -11.24 12.07 -8.81
C HIS A 5 -10.38 10.84 -9.08
N PRO A 6 -9.05 10.89 -8.84
CA PRO A 6 -8.21 9.72 -9.01
C PRO A 6 -8.52 8.69 -7.92
N PHE A 7 -8.60 7.42 -8.32
CA PHE A 7 -8.71 6.29 -7.40
C PHE A 7 -7.77 5.19 -7.87
N SER A 8 -6.97 4.68 -6.94
CA SER A 8 -6.12 3.52 -7.20
C SER A 8 -6.95 2.25 -7.09
N LEU A 9 -6.59 1.26 -7.90
CA LEU A 9 -7.25 -0.04 -7.88
C LEU A 9 -6.87 -0.80 -6.61
N SER A 10 -7.86 -1.49 -6.03
CA SER A 10 -7.67 -2.34 -4.86
C SER A 10 -7.67 -3.84 -5.19
N ALA A 11 -7.76 -4.19 -6.47
CA ALA A 11 -7.55 -5.54 -6.98
C ALA A 11 -7.06 -5.48 -8.42
N GLU A 12 -6.45 -6.57 -8.89
CA GLU A 12 -6.12 -6.73 -10.30
C GLU A 12 -7.39 -6.64 -11.16
N PRO A 13 -7.40 -5.85 -12.26
CA PRO A 13 -8.49 -5.84 -13.22
C PRO A 13 -8.84 -7.23 -13.74
N LEU A 14 -10.10 -7.62 -13.63
CA LEU A 14 -10.61 -8.79 -14.32
C LEU A 14 -10.93 -8.39 -15.77
N ALA A 15 -10.11 -8.85 -16.70
CA ALA A 15 -10.30 -8.60 -18.12
C ALA A 15 -11.43 -9.48 -18.71
N PRO A 16 -12.06 -9.06 -19.82
CA PRO A 16 -12.93 -9.95 -20.61
C PRO A 16 -12.25 -11.28 -20.93
N GLY A 17 -12.92 -12.40 -20.64
CA GLY A 17 -12.40 -13.76 -20.84
C GLY A 17 -11.65 -14.35 -19.64
N SER A 18 -11.52 -13.61 -18.53
CA SER A 18 -11.03 -14.14 -17.24
C SER A 18 -12.00 -15.15 -16.62
N LYS A 19 -11.55 -15.94 -15.63
CA LYS A 19 -12.47 -16.69 -14.75
C LYS A 19 -13.24 -15.70 -13.86
N GLY A 20 -14.36 -15.18 -14.34
CA GLY A 20 -15.22 -14.23 -13.63
C GLY A 20 -15.78 -13.15 -14.55
N GLU A 21 -16.68 -12.33 -14.02
CA GLU A 21 -17.18 -11.16 -14.76
C GLU A 21 -16.11 -10.06 -14.83
N PRO A 22 -15.99 -9.34 -15.96
CA PRO A 22 -15.06 -8.23 -16.07
C PRO A 22 -15.37 -7.15 -15.03
N ALA A 23 -14.37 -6.78 -14.24
CA ALA A 23 -14.56 -5.88 -13.12
C ALA A 23 -13.29 -5.09 -12.78
N LEU A 24 -13.51 -3.85 -12.33
CA LEU A 24 -12.52 -3.03 -11.66
C LEU A 24 -12.94 -2.87 -10.20
N ARG A 25 -11.99 -2.96 -9.27
CA ARG A 25 -12.25 -2.74 -7.84
C ARG A 25 -11.49 -1.52 -7.35
N ILE A 26 -12.21 -0.60 -6.72
CA ILE A 26 -11.64 0.52 -5.96
C ILE A 26 -12.10 0.42 -4.51
N THR A 27 -11.31 0.97 -3.61
CA THR A 27 -11.68 1.11 -2.20
C THR A 27 -11.51 2.56 -1.81
N VAL A 28 -12.57 3.17 -1.28
CA VAL A 28 -12.62 4.61 -1.05
C VAL A 28 -12.86 4.89 0.42
N ARG A 29 -11.94 5.63 1.04
CA ARG A 29 -12.19 6.27 2.34
C ARG A 29 -13.04 7.51 2.11
N ASN A 30 -14.07 7.68 2.94
CA ASN A 30 -14.83 8.91 2.91
C ASN A 30 -14.01 10.06 3.52
N LEU A 31 -13.61 11.02 2.68
CA LEU A 31 -12.83 12.20 3.03
C LEU A 31 -13.60 13.51 2.83
N GLY A 32 -14.82 13.47 2.28
CA GLY A 32 -15.63 14.65 2.03
C GLY A 32 -16.81 14.42 1.11
N ARG A 33 -17.40 15.51 0.61
CA ARG A 33 -18.66 15.49 -0.17
C ARG A 33 -18.56 14.66 -1.45
N GLY A 34 -17.39 14.60 -2.10
CA GLY A 34 -17.16 13.79 -3.30
C GLY A 34 -17.21 12.29 -3.01
N SER A 35 -16.32 11.81 -2.12
CA SER A 35 -16.27 10.41 -1.71
C SER A 35 -17.55 9.92 -1.01
N ALA A 36 -18.25 10.80 -0.29
CA ALA A 36 -19.51 10.45 0.38
C ALA A 36 -20.63 10.07 -0.60
N GLN A 37 -20.60 10.60 -1.83
CA GLN A 37 -21.58 10.25 -2.86
C GLN A 37 -21.35 8.84 -3.42
N LEU A 38 -20.10 8.37 -3.45
CA LEU A 38 -19.78 7.03 -3.94
C LEU A 38 -20.41 5.93 -3.06
N ALA A 39 -20.49 6.16 -1.75
CA ALA A 39 -21.17 5.26 -0.81
C ALA A 39 -22.69 5.11 -1.06
N ARG A 40 -23.28 5.96 -1.89
CA ARG A 40 -24.72 5.96 -2.21
C ARG A 40 -25.03 5.44 -3.61
N LEU A 41 -24.01 5.04 -4.38
CA LEU A 41 -24.21 4.46 -5.71
C LEU A 41 -24.96 3.13 -5.59
N ARG A 42 -25.83 2.87 -6.56
CA ARG A 42 -26.60 1.63 -6.65
C ARG A 42 -26.09 0.79 -7.82
N PRO A 43 -26.19 -0.55 -7.74
CA PRO A 43 -25.97 -1.38 -8.91
C PRO A 43 -26.78 -0.89 -10.11
N GLY A 44 -26.15 -0.85 -11.29
CA GLY A 44 -26.73 -0.29 -12.52
C GLY A 44 -26.46 1.21 -12.74
N THR A 45 -25.89 1.94 -11.77
CA THR A 45 -25.45 3.32 -12.01
C THR A 45 -24.30 3.33 -13.02
N LYS A 46 -24.49 4.07 -14.12
CA LYS A 46 -23.44 4.28 -15.12
C LYS A 46 -22.35 5.18 -14.55
N VAL A 47 -21.10 4.78 -14.73
CA VAL A 47 -19.90 5.54 -14.35
C VAL A 47 -19.02 5.73 -15.58
N ALA A 48 -18.33 6.86 -15.66
CA ALA A 48 -17.27 7.08 -16.63
C ALA A 48 -15.93 6.86 -15.92
N VAL A 49 -15.05 6.09 -16.54
CA VAL A 49 -13.71 5.77 -16.04
C VAL A 49 -12.73 6.01 -17.17
N GLU A 50 -11.60 6.64 -16.86
CA GLU A 50 -10.49 6.89 -17.78
C GLU A 50 -9.22 6.29 -17.17
N GLY A 51 -8.34 5.70 -17.99
CA GLY A 51 -7.11 5.03 -17.53
C GLY A 51 -6.73 3.83 -18.40
N PRO A 52 -5.77 2.98 -17.93
CA PRO A 52 -5.11 3.04 -16.63
C PRO A 52 -4.05 4.15 -16.53
N TYR A 53 -3.83 4.64 -15.31
CA TYR A 53 -2.77 5.57 -14.95
C TYR A 53 -1.98 5.03 -13.76
N GLY A 54 -0.76 5.53 -13.58
CA GLY A 54 0.11 5.21 -12.44
C GLY A 54 1.35 4.43 -12.85
N LEU A 55 2.46 4.71 -12.17
CA LEU A 55 3.74 4.01 -12.33
C LEU A 55 3.96 2.99 -11.20
N PHE A 56 3.04 2.92 -10.23
CA PHE A 56 3.11 2.05 -9.06
C PHE A 56 2.76 0.61 -9.46
N SER A 57 3.71 -0.01 -10.16
CA SER A 57 3.60 -1.33 -10.78
C SER A 57 4.95 -2.03 -10.72
N THR A 58 4.96 -3.31 -11.05
CA THR A 58 6.18 -4.12 -11.09
C THR A 58 7.01 -3.93 -12.35
N ALA A 59 6.59 -3.05 -13.27
CA ALA A 59 7.27 -2.86 -14.56
C ALA A 59 8.68 -2.27 -14.42
N ALA A 60 8.92 -1.47 -13.38
CA ALA A 60 10.22 -0.85 -13.09
C ALA A 60 11.03 -1.59 -12.02
N ARG A 61 10.63 -2.82 -11.67
CA ARG A 61 11.26 -3.63 -10.62
C ARG A 61 12.70 -4.00 -11.01
N THR A 62 13.63 -3.82 -10.08
CA THR A 62 15.07 -4.05 -10.22
C THR A 62 15.57 -5.27 -9.43
N ARG A 63 14.79 -5.74 -8.44
CA ARG A 63 15.15 -6.82 -7.51
C ARG A 63 14.10 -7.92 -7.46
N GLU A 64 14.51 -9.11 -7.03
CA GLU A 64 13.57 -10.22 -6.85
C GLU A 64 12.77 -10.15 -5.54
N LYS A 65 13.37 -9.65 -4.46
CA LYS A 65 12.69 -9.48 -3.18
C LYS A 65 11.84 -8.22 -3.18
N VAL A 66 10.79 -8.22 -2.36
CA VAL A 66 9.82 -7.12 -2.34
C VAL A 66 9.45 -6.74 -0.91
N VAL A 67 9.48 -5.44 -0.63
CA VAL A 67 8.95 -4.86 0.61
C VAL A 67 7.79 -3.94 0.23
N MET A 68 6.63 -4.13 0.85
CA MET A 68 5.42 -3.33 0.62
C MET A 68 5.02 -2.64 1.92
N ILE A 69 4.96 -1.31 1.93
CA ILE A 69 4.72 -0.51 3.14
C ILE A 69 3.56 0.45 2.90
N GLY A 70 2.48 0.27 3.66
CA GLY A 70 1.22 0.97 3.42
C GLY A 70 0.68 1.64 4.67
N ALA A 71 0.17 2.87 4.55
CA ALA A 71 -0.49 3.57 5.64
C ALA A 71 -1.87 4.09 5.26
N GLY A 72 -2.86 3.85 6.13
CA GLY A 72 -4.23 4.30 5.92
C GLY A 72 -4.78 3.84 4.57
N ILE A 73 -5.41 4.73 3.80
CA ILE A 73 -6.02 4.36 2.51
C ILE A 73 -4.99 3.88 1.47
N GLY A 74 -3.71 4.25 1.62
CA GLY A 74 -2.61 3.72 0.82
C GLY A 74 -2.33 2.23 1.02
N ILE A 75 -3.01 1.56 1.95
CA ILE A 75 -2.98 0.09 2.05
C ILE A 75 -3.73 -0.56 0.87
N THR A 76 -4.73 0.11 0.29
CA THR A 76 -5.58 -0.52 -0.72
C THR A 76 -4.86 -0.87 -2.02
N PRO A 77 -3.96 -0.03 -2.57
CA PRO A 77 -3.14 -0.39 -3.73
C PRO A 77 -2.16 -1.53 -3.43
N LEU A 78 -1.66 -1.63 -2.19
CA LEU A 78 -0.76 -2.73 -1.82
C LEU A 78 -1.44 -4.08 -1.90
N ARG A 79 -2.74 -4.19 -1.61
CA ARG A 79 -3.46 -5.45 -1.79
C ARG A 79 -3.46 -5.88 -3.26
N ALA A 80 -3.61 -4.95 -4.20
CA ALA A 80 -3.54 -5.25 -5.64
C ALA A 80 -2.11 -5.67 -6.04
N LEU A 81 -1.10 -4.92 -5.62
CA LEU A 81 0.31 -5.28 -5.83
C LEU A 81 0.65 -6.66 -5.24
N LEU A 82 0.20 -6.94 -4.02
CA LEU A 82 0.40 -8.23 -3.35
C LEU A 82 -0.34 -9.37 -4.05
N GLU A 83 -1.34 -9.12 -4.89
CA GLU A 83 -2.01 -10.15 -5.65
C GLU A 83 -1.16 -10.61 -6.85
N THR A 84 -0.47 -9.69 -7.52
CA THR A 84 0.14 -9.95 -8.83
C THR A 84 1.65 -9.88 -8.87
N THR A 85 2.29 -9.22 -7.90
CA THR A 85 3.75 -9.04 -7.91
C THR A 85 4.46 -10.38 -7.83
N PRO A 86 5.32 -10.76 -8.79
CA PRO A 86 6.07 -12.00 -8.70
C PRO A 86 7.10 -11.92 -7.57
N PHE A 87 7.17 -12.98 -6.76
CA PHE A 87 8.19 -13.22 -5.74
C PHE A 87 8.13 -14.69 -5.33
N ALA A 88 9.23 -15.25 -4.83
CA ALA A 88 9.22 -16.59 -4.23
C ALA A 88 8.66 -16.53 -2.79
N PRO A 89 8.02 -17.61 -2.30
CA PRO A 89 7.63 -17.68 -0.88
C PRO A 89 8.81 -17.37 0.04
N GLY A 90 8.65 -16.41 0.96
CA GLY A 90 9.68 -15.91 1.85
C GLY A 90 10.32 -14.57 1.41
N ASP A 91 10.25 -14.23 0.13
CA ASP A 91 10.93 -13.06 -0.45
C ASP A 91 10.08 -11.77 -0.43
N ALA A 92 8.86 -11.83 0.12
CA ALA A 92 7.99 -10.66 0.25
C ALA A 92 7.70 -10.32 1.71
N THR A 93 7.75 -9.02 2.03
CA THR A 93 7.45 -8.50 3.37
C THR A 93 6.48 -7.33 3.27
N VAL A 94 5.40 -7.37 4.05
CA VAL A 94 4.32 -6.40 4.03
C VAL A 94 4.21 -5.73 5.40
N LEU A 95 4.25 -4.41 5.43
CA LEU A 95 4.16 -3.59 6.64
C LEU A 95 2.93 -2.69 6.52
N LEU A 96 1.93 -2.92 7.39
CA LEU A 96 0.71 -2.11 7.41
C LEU A 96 0.72 -1.17 8.62
N ARG A 97 0.62 0.13 8.37
CA ARG A 97 0.63 1.20 9.37
C ARG A 97 -0.77 1.80 9.54
N GLY A 98 -1.21 1.95 10.79
CA GLY A 98 -2.43 2.68 11.15
C GLY A 98 -2.46 3.09 12.63
N HIS A 99 -3.28 4.05 13.04
CA HIS A 99 -3.39 4.36 14.47
C HIS A 99 -4.04 3.22 15.26
N SER A 100 -4.92 2.47 14.59
CA SER A 100 -5.67 1.35 15.15
C SER A 100 -5.83 0.24 14.11
N LYS A 101 -6.31 -0.93 14.53
CA LYS A 101 -6.60 -2.05 13.62
C LYS A 101 -7.67 -1.70 12.57
N GLN A 102 -8.57 -0.78 12.92
CA GLN A 102 -9.65 -0.31 12.05
C GLN A 102 -9.13 0.50 10.84
N GLU A 103 -7.91 1.01 10.93
CA GLU A 103 -7.26 1.75 9.84
C GLU A 103 -6.40 0.85 8.95
N LEU A 104 -6.32 -0.44 9.24
CA LEU A 104 -5.67 -1.43 8.39
C LEU A 104 -6.67 -1.91 7.32
N TYR A 105 -6.99 -1.03 6.37
CA TYR A 105 -7.96 -1.31 5.31
C TYR A 105 -7.60 -2.60 4.55
N LEU A 106 -8.59 -3.44 4.28
CA LEU A 106 -8.41 -4.76 3.64
C LEU A 106 -7.43 -5.70 4.37
N GLY A 107 -7.16 -5.48 5.66
CA GLY A 107 -6.18 -6.26 6.43
C GLY A 107 -6.44 -7.77 6.42
N THR A 108 -7.71 -8.21 6.45
CA THR A 108 -8.06 -9.63 6.34
C THR A 108 -7.67 -10.22 4.98
N GLU A 109 -7.99 -9.53 3.87
CA GLU A 109 -7.61 -9.99 2.53
C GLU A 109 -6.10 -10.02 2.35
N ILE A 110 -5.39 -9.03 2.89
CA ILE A 110 -3.92 -8.98 2.85
C ILE A 110 -3.32 -10.14 3.66
N LEU A 111 -3.87 -10.43 4.84
CA LEU A 111 -3.45 -11.59 5.64
C LEU A 111 -3.61 -12.90 4.86
N GLU A 112 -4.77 -13.10 4.23
CA GLU A 112 -5.05 -14.29 3.42
C GLU A 112 -4.09 -14.41 2.23
N LEU A 113 -3.82 -13.31 1.52
CA LEU A 113 -2.85 -13.27 0.43
C LEU A 113 -1.43 -13.57 0.92
N CYS A 114 -1.00 -12.96 2.04
CA CYS A 114 0.31 -13.23 2.63
C CYS A 114 0.47 -14.71 2.99
N GLN A 115 -0.54 -15.33 3.61
CA GLN A 115 -0.53 -16.76 3.94
C GLN A 115 -0.47 -17.64 2.69
N LYS A 116 -1.29 -17.32 1.68
CA LYS A 116 -1.36 -18.08 0.42
C LYS A 116 -0.06 -17.99 -0.40
N ARG A 117 0.57 -16.81 -0.41
CA ARG A 117 1.74 -16.52 -1.25
C ARG A 117 3.08 -16.66 -0.51
N GLY A 118 3.06 -16.85 0.80
CA GLY A 118 4.26 -16.95 1.63
C GLY A 118 4.95 -15.62 1.89
N ALA A 119 4.19 -14.52 2.04
CA ALA A 119 4.75 -13.22 2.44
C ALA A 119 4.68 -13.03 3.96
N ARG A 120 5.67 -12.35 4.54
CA ARG A 120 5.64 -11.91 5.94
C ARG A 120 4.74 -10.69 6.08
N LEU A 121 3.93 -10.64 7.14
CA LEU A 121 3.03 -9.52 7.40
C LEU A 121 3.25 -8.95 8.81
N PHE A 122 3.46 -7.64 8.89
CA PHE A 122 3.56 -6.89 10.13
C PHE A 122 2.45 -5.85 10.22
N HIS A 123 1.71 -5.88 11.32
CA HIS A 123 0.74 -4.84 11.68
C HIS A 123 1.38 -3.88 12.66
N LEU A 124 1.64 -2.66 12.19
CA LEU A 124 2.28 -1.60 12.96
C LEU A 124 1.20 -0.60 13.38
N THR A 125 0.49 -0.92 14.46
CA THR A 125 -0.60 -0.08 14.99
C THR A 125 -0.17 0.74 16.19
N GLY A 126 -0.66 1.97 16.29
CA GLY A 126 -0.40 2.86 17.42
C GLY A 126 -0.14 4.30 16.99
N ALA A 127 -0.07 5.23 17.94
CA ALA A 127 0.33 6.62 17.65
C ALA A 127 1.78 6.68 17.16
N ARG A 128 2.14 7.72 16.39
CA ARG A 128 3.55 8.02 16.08
C ARG A 128 4.22 8.59 17.33
N ALA A 129 5.54 8.47 17.39
CA ALA A 129 6.35 9.08 18.45
C ALA A 129 6.19 10.61 18.44
N PRO A 130 5.59 11.24 19.47
CA PRO A 130 5.37 12.69 19.49
C PRO A 130 6.66 13.51 19.69
N TRP A 131 7.79 12.87 19.97
CA TRP A 131 9.09 13.52 20.13
C TRP A 131 9.99 13.39 18.90
N ASP A 132 9.54 12.69 17.85
CA ASP A 132 10.31 12.45 16.64
C ASP A 132 9.39 12.47 15.41
N ASP A 133 9.26 13.65 14.80
CA ASP A 133 8.43 13.86 13.61
C ASP A 133 8.99 13.17 12.35
N HIS A 134 10.25 12.71 12.39
CA HIS A 134 10.87 11.95 11.31
C HIS A 134 10.57 10.46 11.41
N ASN A 135 10.12 9.97 12.57
CA ASN A 135 9.77 8.57 12.71
C ASN A 135 8.35 8.28 12.20
N TRP A 136 8.23 7.22 11.42
CA TRP A 136 6.96 6.78 10.84
C TRP A 136 6.37 5.55 11.56
N LEU A 137 7.16 4.88 12.41
CA LEU A 137 6.76 3.72 13.19
C LEU A 137 5.82 4.10 14.36
N PRO A 138 5.15 3.12 14.97
CA PRO A 138 4.48 3.29 16.25
C PRO A 138 5.42 3.71 17.39
N ASP A 139 4.93 4.50 18.33
CA ASP A 139 5.65 4.99 19.53
C ASP A 139 6.41 3.89 20.27
N ASP A 140 5.72 2.78 20.52
CA ASP A 140 6.26 1.61 21.21
C ASP A 140 7.37 0.94 20.40
N ALA A 141 7.23 0.85 19.07
CA ALA A 141 8.29 0.32 18.22
C ALA A 141 9.57 1.17 18.31
N VAL A 142 9.43 2.50 18.25
CA VAL A 142 10.55 3.45 18.37
C VAL A 142 11.22 3.33 19.74
N ARG A 143 10.44 3.29 20.83
CA ARG A 143 10.97 3.15 22.21
C ARG A 143 11.73 1.85 22.43
N ASN A 144 11.33 0.78 21.73
CA ASN A 144 12.00 -0.51 21.78
C ASN A 144 13.19 -0.61 20.80
N GLY A 145 13.54 0.48 20.10
CA GLY A 145 14.68 0.53 19.19
C GLY A 145 14.47 -0.21 17.88
N TYR A 146 13.22 -0.50 17.49
CA TYR A 146 12.94 -1.07 16.19
C TYR A 146 13.10 -0.03 15.09
N SER A 147 13.60 -0.48 13.94
CA SER A 147 13.73 0.30 12.71
C SER A 147 13.11 -0.46 11.54
N ILE A 148 13.10 0.14 10.34
CA ILE A 148 12.66 -0.55 9.13
C ILE A 148 13.42 -1.87 8.89
N ALA A 149 14.73 -1.90 9.19
CA ALA A 149 15.57 -3.10 9.04
C ALA A 149 15.21 -4.21 10.03
N SER A 150 14.59 -3.88 11.17
CA SER A 150 14.08 -4.90 12.10
C SER A 150 12.93 -5.71 11.51
N TYR A 151 12.17 -5.13 10.59
CA TYR A 151 11.02 -5.78 9.93
C TYR A 151 11.37 -6.29 8.53
N ALA A 152 12.22 -5.56 7.81
CA ALA A 152 12.68 -5.87 6.47
C ALA A 152 14.22 -5.90 6.43
N PRO A 153 14.86 -6.96 6.98
CA PRO A 153 16.33 -7.04 7.02
C PRO A 153 16.98 -7.09 5.63
N ASP A 154 16.24 -7.53 4.62
CA ASP A 154 16.70 -7.68 3.24
C ASP A 154 16.34 -6.47 2.37
N ILE A 155 16.07 -5.30 2.98
CA ILE A 155 15.56 -4.13 2.25
C ILE A 155 16.54 -3.61 1.19
N ALA A 156 17.85 -3.71 1.44
CA ALA A 156 18.89 -3.37 0.46
C ALA A 156 18.83 -4.24 -0.81
N ASP A 157 18.32 -5.47 -0.70
CA ASP A 157 18.17 -6.41 -1.82
C ASP A 157 16.73 -6.48 -2.36
N SER A 158 15.85 -5.55 -1.96
CA SER A 158 14.42 -5.57 -2.29
C SER A 158 13.99 -4.32 -3.05
N ASP A 159 13.01 -4.43 -3.94
CA ASP A 159 12.23 -3.26 -4.34
C ASP A 159 11.23 -2.91 -3.23
N VAL A 160 11.14 -1.62 -2.92
CA VAL A 160 10.33 -1.08 -1.81
C VAL A 160 9.18 -0.26 -2.39
N TYR A 161 7.96 -0.77 -2.19
CA TYR A 161 6.71 -0.14 -2.62
C TYR A 161 6.07 0.58 -1.43
N ILE A 162 5.93 1.89 -1.52
CA ILE A 162 5.48 2.75 -0.42
C ILE A 162 4.22 3.51 -0.82
N CYS A 163 3.17 3.41 -0.01
CA CYS A 163 1.89 4.02 -0.33
C CYS A 163 1.19 4.58 0.92
N GLY A 164 0.97 5.90 0.97
CA GLY A 164 0.39 6.56 2.14
C GLY A 164 0.46 8.09 2.08
N PRO A 165 0.17 8.79 3.20
CA PRO A 165 0.25 10.25 3.27
C PRO A 165 1.66 10.78 2.97
N ALA A 166 1.82 11.91 2.27
CA ALA A 166 3.12 12.43 1.81
C ALA A 166 4.20 12.47 2.89
N THR A 167 3.92 13.11 4.02
CA THR A 167 4.91 13.28 5.11
C THR A 167 5.34 11.92 5.66
N TRP A 168 4.39 10.99 5.82
CA TRP A 168 4.68 9.64 6.27
C TRP A 168 5.52 8.88 5.24
N ALA A 169 5.14 8.94 3.96
CA ALA A 169 5.87 8.27 2.88
C ALA A 169 7.30 8.81 2.76
N GLY A 170 7.50 10.13 2.89
CA GLY A 170 8.83 10.74 2.89
C GLY A 170 9.74 10.20 4.00
N ASN A 171 9.20 10.04 5.21
CA ASN A 171 9.93 9.44 6.33
C ASN A 171 10.29 7.97 6.07
N VAL A 172 9.36 7.17 5.54
CA VAL A 172 9.62 5.76 5.17
C VAL A 172 10.71 5.65 4.11
N ILE A 173 10.67 6.52 3.08
CA ILE A 173 11.69 6.56 2.03
C ILE A 173 13.05 6.88 2.63
N SER A 174 13.14 7.90 3.48
CA SER A 174 14.39 8.27 4.15
C SER A 174 14.95 7.09 4.95
N ASP A 175 14.11 6.39 5.72
CA ASP A 175 14.53 5.22 6.49
C ASP A 175 14.97 4.05 5.59
N ALA A 176 14.28 3.79 4.49
CA ALA A 176 14.65 2.74 3.54
C ALA A 176 16.02 3.00 2.89
N LEU A 177 16.28 4.25 2.50
CA LEU A 177 17.57 4.68 1.95
C LEU A 177 18.69 4.55 3.01
N MET A 178 18.43 4.98 4.26
CA MET A 178 19.38 4.80 5.36
C MET A 178 19.64 3.33 5.69
N ALA A 179 18.67 2.45 5.44
CA ALA A 179 18.80 1.01 5.59
C ALA A 179 19.47 0.31 4.40
N GLY A 180 19.89 1.06 3.38
CA GLY A 180 20.71 0.57 2.27
C GLY A 180 19.97 0.27 0.97
N ALA A 181 18.68 0.65 0.84
CA ALA A 181 18.02 0.62 -0.46
C ALA A 181 18.54 1.75 -1.36
N ASP A 182 18.74 1.46 -2.64
CA ASP A 182 19.05 2.45 -3.67
C ASP A 182 17.78 3.20 -4.11
N ALA A 183 17.95 4.42 -4.62
CA ALA A 183 16.82 5.25 -5.06
C ALA A 183 15.99 4.60 -6.17
N GLU A 184 16.61 3.79 -7.04
CA GLU A 184 15.92 3.06 -8.10
C GLU A 184 15.04 1.91 -7.59
N GLN A 185 15.28 1.44 -6.36
CA GLN A 185 14.48 0.41 -5.69
C GLN A 185 13.20 0.98 -5.08
N ILE A 186 13.08 2.30 -4.97
CA ILE A 186 11.98 2.97 -4.29
C ILE A 186 10.86 3.33 -5.26
N HIS A 187 9.74 2.62 -5.13
CA HIS A 187 8.51 2.88 -5.87
C HIS A 187 7.50 3.48 -4.90
N HIS A 188 6.94 4.65 -5.20
CA HIS A 188 5.96 5.26 -4.28
C HIS A 188 4.81 5.96 -4.99
N GLU A 189 3.63 5.90 -4.37
CA GLU A 189 2.42 6.61 -4.78
C GLU A 189 1.95 7.48 -3.61
N ARG A 190 1.53 8.72 -3.92
CA ARG A 190 1.08 9.71 -2.92
C ARG A 190 -0.43 9.91 -2.99
N PHE A 191 -1.05 10.08 -1.82
CA PHE A 191 -2.50 10.26 -1.65
C PHE A 191 -2.83 11.65 -1.06
N ASP A 192 -2.26 12.70 -1.65
CA ASP A 192 -2.50 14.08 -1.23
C ASP A 192 -3.33 14.79 -2.30
N TRP A 193 -4.60 15.05 -2.01
CA TRP A 193 -5.51 15.82 -2.87
C TRP A 193 -6.56 16.57 -2.07
#